data_AF-A0A7W7CP83-F1
#
_entry.id   AF-A0A7W7CP83-F1
#
_cell.length_a   1.000
_cell.length_b   1.000
_cell.length_c   1.000
_cell.angle_alpha   90.00
_cell.angle_beta   90.00
_cell.angle_gamma   90.00
#
_symmetry.space_group_name_H-M   'P 1'
#
loop_
_entity.id
_entity.type
_entity.pdbx_description
1 polymer ?
#
loop_
_entity_poly.entity_id
_entity_poly.type
_entity_poly.pdbx_seq_one_letter_code
_entity_poly.pdbx_strand_id
1 'polypeptide(L)'
;MCTHTPECPPIDQPGWDTAALLVHHEDLGWSMLCNGAIVLGAVVKPEPVPTVTVTEMPVRTNHTRTRTRAHARRATDTRRRKPHTQQPLAA
;
A
#
# COMPACT_ATOMS: atom_id res chain seq x y z
N MET A 1 26.45 -49.34 8.10
CA MET A 1 26.61 -49.17 6.64
C MET A 1 25.33 -49.64 5.99
N CYS A 2 24.87 -48.88 5.00
CA CYS A 2 23.56 -49.05 4.41
C CYS A 2 23.48 -50.36 3.59
N THR A 3 22.28 -50.89 3.39
CA THR A 3 22.06 -52.24 2.80
C THR A 3 21.42 -52.23 1.41
N HIS A 4 21.40 -51.08 0.74
CA HIS A 4 20.82 -50.94 -0.60
C HIS A 4 21.84 -51.33 -1.69
N THR A 5 21.32 -51.78 -2.83
CA THR A 5 22.09 -52.10 -4.03
C THR A 5 21.68 -51.10 -5.12
N PRO A 6 22.63 -50.38 -5.75
CA PRO A 6 24.08 -50.42 -5.53
C PRO A 6 24.50 -49.85 -4.16
N GLU A 7 25.71 -50.21 -3.73
CA GLU A 7 26.31 -49.66 -2.50
C GLU A 7 26.45 -48.13 -2.61
N CYS A 8 26.29 -47.40 -1.50
CA CYS A 8 26.41 -45.94 -1.56
C CYS A 8 27.86 -45.54 -1.85
N PRO A 9 28.08 -44.58 -2.77
CA PRO A 9 29.41 -44.12 -3.11
C PRO A 9 30.11 -43.45 -1.92
N PRO A 10 31.44 -43.58 -1.80
CA PRO A 10 32.23 -42.85 -0.82
C PRO A 10 32.10 -41.33 -0.98
N ILE A 11 32.16 -40.59 0.14
CA ILE A 11 31.98 -39.13 0.14
C ILE A 11 33.13 -38.37 -0.55
N ASP A 12 34.29 -39.00 -0.66
CA ASP A 12 35.52 -38.45 -1.25
C ASP A 12 35.66 -38.75 -2.75
N GLN A 13 34.68 -39.43 -3.36
CA GLN A 13 34.69 -39.78 -4.78
C GLN A 13 33.64 -38.99 -5.59
N PRO A 14 33.88 -38.74 -6.88
CA PRO A 14 32.87 -38.19 -7.78
C PRO A 14 31.60 -39.06 -7.76
N GLY A 15 30.43 -38.40 -7.76
CA GLY A 15 29.13 -39.08 -7.67
C GLY A 15 28.67 -39.40 -6.24
N TRP A 16 29.37 -38.90 -5.21
CA TRP A 16 28.95 -39.01 -3.80
C TRP A 16 27.52 -38.51 -3.54
N ASP A 17 27.03 -37.61 -4.40
CA ASP A 17 25.70 -36.98 -4.35
C ASP A 17 24.58 -37.86 -4.93
N THR A 18 24.92 -38.99 -5.56
CA THR A 18 23.94 -40.00 -6.02
C THR A 18 23.42 -40.90 -4.90
N ALA A 19 24.01 -40.78 -3.71
CA ALA A 19 23.56 -41.41 -2.48
C ALA A 19 22.10 -41.02 -2.14
N ALA A 20 21.32 -41.97 -1.62
CA ALA A 20 19.91 -41.75 -1.29
C ALA A 20 19.74 -40.72 -0.15
N LEU A 21 18.75 -39.82 -0.29
CA LEU A 21 18.39 -38.85 0.74
C LEU A 21 17.79 -39.57 1.95
N LEU A 22 18.35 -39.30 3.14
CA LEU A 22 17.92 -39.89 4.41
C LEU A 22 17.13 -38.89 5.26
N VAL A 23 17.58 -37.64 5.31
CA VAL A 23 16.93 -36.55 6.04
C VAL A 23 16.95 -35.29 5.18
N HIS A 24 15.83 -34.58 5.15
CA HIS A 24 15.73 -33.24 4.57
C HIS A 24 15.21 -32.28 5.65
N HIS A 25 15.95 -31.21 5.93
CA HIS A 25 15.58 -30.21 6.92
C HIS A 25 15.42 -28.85 6.23
N GLU A 26 14.23 -28.60 5.67
CA GLU A 26 13.91 -27.38 4.91
C GLU A 26 14.17 -26.12 5.73
N ASP A 27 13.71 -26.08 6.98
CA ASP A 27 13.88 -24.94 7.88
C ASP A 27 15.35 -24.58 8.17
N LEU A 28 16.25 -25.56 8.07
CA LEU A 28 17.69 -25.37 8.32
C LEU A 28 18.50 -25.34 7.02
N GLY A 29 17.86 -25.58 5.87
CA GLY A 29 18.50 -25.53 4.56
C GLY A 29 19.55 -26.62 4.32
N TRP A 30 19.42 -27.81 4.91
CA TRP A 30 20.36 -28.91 4.66
C TRP A 30 19.67 -30.27 4.49
N SER A 31 20.37 -31.20 3.85
CA SER A 31 19.97 -32.59 3.68
C SER A 31 21.12 -33.52 4.04
N MET A 32 20.81 -34.70 4.58
CA MET A 32 21.77 -35.75 4.86
C MET A 32 21.49 -36.97 3.98
N LEU A 33 22.54 -37.51 3.37
CA LEU A 33 22.50 -38.68 2.51
C LEU A 33 22.90 -39.96 3.27
N CYS A 34 22.54 -41.13 2.74
CA CYS A 34 22.87 -42.46 3.27
C CYS A 34 24.37 -42.65 3.60
N ASN A 35 25.26 -42.04 2.82
CA ASN A 35 26.72 -42.15 2.97
C ASN A 35 27.28 -41.16 4.00
N GLY A 36 26.43 -40.44 4.72
CA GLY A 36 26.82 -39.44 5.71
C GLY A 36 27.15 -38.07 5.12
N ALA A 37 26.99 -37.87 3.82
CA ALA A 37 27.19 -36.56 3.21
C ALA A 37 26.11 -35.57 3.64
N ILE A 38 26.53 -34.34 3.95
CA ILE A 38 25.63 -33.21 4.23
C ILE A 38 25.63 -32.28 3.03
N VAL A 39 24.47 -32.14 2.40
CA VAL A 39 24.24 -31.24 1.27
C VAL A 39 23.57 -29.98 1.80
N LEU A 40 24.20 -28.83 1.57
CA LEU A 40 23.62 -27.53 1.87
C LEU A 40 22.71 -27.11 0.71
N GLY A 41 21.49 -26.70 1.03
CA GLY A 41 20.57 -26.10 0.08
C GLY A 41 21.18 -24.85 -0.54
N ALA A 42 20.77 -24.55 -1.77
CA ALA A 42 21.21 -23.34 -2.44
C ALA A 42 20.81 -22.12 -1.59
N VAL A 43 21.75 -21.18 -1.39
CA VAL A 43 21.42 -19.87 -0.85
C VAL A 43 20.51 -19.19 -1.86
N VAL A 44 19.23 -19.09 -1.53
CA VAL A 44 18.27 -18.37 -2.37
C VAL A 44 18.61 -16.89 -2.23
N LYS A 45 18.77 -16.20 -3.37
CA LYS A 45 18.87 -14.73 -3.36
C LYS A 45 17.59 -14.19 -2.72
N PRO A 46 17.66 -13.28 -1.73
CA PRO A 46 16.45 -12.71 -1.15
C PRO A 46 15.66 -11.97 -2.24
N GLU A 47 14.43 -12.43 -2.48
CA GLU A 47 13.43 -11.68 -3.23
C GLU A 47 13.05 -10.43 -2.42
N PRO A 48 12.81 -9.28 -3.06
CA PRO A 48 12.33 -8.10 -2.36
C PRO A 48 10.95 -8.39 -1.75
N VAL A 49 10.80 -8.15 -0.45
CA VAL A 49 9.49 -8.24 0.23
C VAL A 49 8.53 -7.25 -0.44
N PRO A 50 7.29 -7.64 -0.80
CA PRO A 50 6.35 -6.70 -1.38
C PRO A 50 6.08 -5.55 -0.41
N THR A 51 6.32 -4.32 -0.86
CA THR A 51 5.98 -3.12 -0.11
C THR A 51 4.45 -3.01 -0.03
N VAL A 52 3.89 -3.23 1.16
CA VAL A 52 2.47 -2.96 1.40
C VAL A 52 2.27 -1.46 1.52
N THR A 53 1.69 -0.84 0.49
CA THR A 53 1.23 0.55 0.56
C THR A 53 -0.11 0.61 1.27
N VAL A 54 -0.11 1.14 2.50
CA VAL A 54 -1.35 1.48 3.21
C VAL A 54 -1.97 2.69 2.52
N THR A 55 -3.14 2.53 1.93
CA THR A 55 -3.93 3.66 1.43
C THR A 55 -4.58 4.34 2.62
N GLU A 56 -4.10 5.53 2.98
CA GLU A 56 -4.73 6.34 4.02
C GLU A 56 -6.12 6.79 3.57
N MET A 57 -7.14 6.46 4.36
CA MET A 57 -8.50 6.97 4.13
C MET A 57 -8.55 8.46 4.48
N PRO A 58 -9.18 9.31 3.65
CA PRO A 58 -9.19 10.75 3.90
C PRO A 58 -9.98 11.08 5.18
N VAL A 59 -9.33 11.77 6.12
CA VAL A 59 -10.00 12.32 7.31
C VAL A 59 -10.97 13.43 6.87
N ARG A 60 -12.23 13.31 7.28
CA ARG A 60 -13.26 14.31 7.00
C ARG A 60 -13.04 15.54 7.88
N THR A 61 -12.45 16.59 7.32
CA THR A 61 -12.27 17.86 8.05
C THR A 61 -13.56 18.69 8.01
N ASN A 62 -14.16 18.97 9.17
CA ASN A 62 -15.29 19.89 9.25
C ASN A 62 -14.78 21.33 9.27
N HIS A 63 -15.11 22.10 8.23
CA HIS A 63 -14.80 23.53 8.17
C HIS A 63 -15.95 24.36 8.76
N THR A 64 -15.70 25.09 9.84
CA THR A 64 -16.69 26.02 10.42
C THR A 64 -16.80 27.25 9.53
N ARG A 65 -17.92 27.40 8.81
CA ARG A 65 -18.16 28.54 7.93
C ARG A 65 -18.56 29.78 8.75
N THR A 66 -17.61 30.69 8.95
CA THR A 66 -17.89 32.02 9.52
C THR A 66 -18.68 32.85 8.50
N ARG A 67 -19.94 33.19 8.85
CA ARG A 67 -20.75 34.13 8.07
C ARG A 67 -20.33 35.55 8.40
N THR A 68 -19.61 36.21 7.50
CA THR A 68 -19.40 37.66 7.56
C THR A 68 -20.70 38.37 7.14
N ARG A 69 -21.29 39.12 8.07
CA ARG A 69 -22.49 39.93 7.80
C ARG A 69 -22.05 41.25 7.15
N ALA A 70 -22.24 41.38 5.84
CA ALA A 70 -21.98 42.64 5.14
C ALA A 70 -23.05 43.68 5.53
N HIS A 71 -22.61 44.83 6.05
CA HIS A 71 -23.49 45.98 6.28
C HIS A 71 -23.78 46.69 4.95
N ALA A 72 -25.03 46.59 4.48
CA ALA A 72 -25.52 47.34 3.34
C ALA A 72 -25.53 48.85 3.67
N ARG A 73 -24.79 49.66 2.89
CA ARG A 73 -24.88 51.12 2.97
C ARG A 73 -26.20 51.56 2.34
N ARG A 74 -27.02 52.25 3.12
CA ARG A 74 -28.33 52.80 2.73
C ARG A 74 -28.09 53.91 1.71
N ALA A 75 -28.45 53.70 0.45
CA ALA A 75 -28.45 54.76 -0.56
C ALA A 75 -29.58 55.76 -0.24
N THR A 76 -29.23 57.03 -0.13
CA THR A 76 -30.18 58.14 0.04
C THR A 76 -30.87 58.44 -1.29
N ASP A 77 -32.16 58.12 -1.39
CA ASP A 77 -33.04 58.42 -2.52
C ASP A 77 -33.43 59.92 -2.50
N THR A 78 -32.78 60.75 -3.32
CA THR A 78 -33.18 62.14 -3.56
C THR A 78 -34.17 62.21 -4.72
N ARG A 79 -35.46 61.93 -4.44
CA ARG A 79 -36.54 62.20 -5.40
C ARG A 79 -36.73 63.69 -5.61
N ARG A 80 -36.27 64.17 -6.76
CA ARG A 80 -36.59 65.47 -7.35
C ARG A 80 -38.10 65.56 -7.60
N ARG A 81 -38.81 66.40 -6.83
CA ARG A 81 -40.24 66.73 -7.03
C ARG A 81 -40.45 67.32 -8.44
N LYS A 82 -41.38 66.77 -9.22
CA LYS A 82 -41.93 67.42 -10.41
C LYS A 82 -42.94 68.51 -9.97
N PRO A 83 -42.98 69.68 -10.62
CA PRO A 83 -44.00 70.70 -10.35
C PRO A 83 -45.36 70.27 -10.90
N HIS A 84 -46.41 70.50 -10.11
CA HIS A 84 -47.81 70.32 -10.46
C HIS A 84 -48.27 71.46 -11.36
N THR A 85 -48.75 71.16 -12.56
CA THR A 85 -49.58 72.08 -13.35
C THR A 85 -51.04 71.85 -12.95
N GLN A 86 -51.67 72.85 -12.33
CA GLN A 86 -53.11 72.85 -12.06
C GLN A 86 -53.87 73.14 -13.37
N GLN A 87 -54.79 72.26 -13.75
CA GLN A 87 -55.86 72.57 -14.72
C GLN A 87 -57.03 73.20 -13.96
N PRO A 88 -57.64 74.29 -14.47
CA PRO A 88 -58.83 74.86 -13.86
C PRO A 88 -60.11 74.08 -14.23
N LEU A 89 -61.02 74.10 -13.26
CA LEU A 89 -62.33 73.47 -13.20
C LEU A 89 -63.28 74.06 -14.25
N ALA A 90 -63.96 73.21 -15.02
CA ALA A 90 -65.03 73.60 -15.92
C ALA A 90 -66.30 73.99 -15.16
N ALA A 91 -67.06 74.93 -15.73
CA ALA A 91 -68.49 75.11 -15.51
C ALA A 91 -69.17 75.10 -16.88
#